data_AF-A0A2V9MBC1-F1
#
_entry.id   AF-A0A2V9MBC1-F1
#
_cell.length_a   1.000
_cell.length_b   1.000
_cell.length_c   1.000
_cell.angle_alpha   90.00
_cell.angle_beta   90.00
_cell.angle_gamma   90.00
#
_symmetry.space_group_name_H-M   'P 1'
#
loop_
_entity.id
_entity.type
_entity.pdbx_description
1 polymer ?
#
loop_
_entity_poly.entity_id
_entity_poly.type
_entity_poly.pdbx_seq_one_letter_code
_entity_poly.pdbx_strand_id
1 'polypeptide(L)'
;MSGKGRTDQRRDRRYPFSRPVRAEDVPLYGLTKAHSGLIQGTAKDISSGGLSLLSSRALKPSNVVRCQIRFSDLPVRLPVLALVRWSQKDPGSRKYRVGLQFLL
;
A
#
# COMPACT_ATOMS: atom_id res chain seq x y z
N MET A 1 -3.32 34.95 -8.81
CA MET A 1 -3.08 33.90 -9.83
C MET A 1 -3.73 32.61 -9.32
N SER A 2 -4.83 32.21 -9.95
CA SER A 2 -5.72 31.11 -9.48
C SER A 2 -5.06 29.76 -9.70
N GLY A 3 -4.80 29.01 -8.62
CA GLY A 3 -4.28 27.66 -8.68
C GLY A 3 -5.35 26.71 -9.23
N LYS A 4 -5.15 26.20 -10.45
CA LYS A 4 -5.93 25.12 -11.06
C LYS A 4 -6.15 24.01 -10.02
N GLY A 5 -7.39 23.84 -9.56
CA GLY A 5 -7.76 22.73 -8.69
C GLY A 5 -7.41 21.42 -9.39
N ARG A 6 -6.54 20.61 -8.77
CA ARG A 6 -6.31 19.24 -9.23
C ARG A 6 -7.64 18.51 -9.15
N THR A 7 -8.22 18.19 -10.30
CA THR A 7 -9.38 17.30 -10.38
C THR A 7 -9.06 16.00 -9.66
N ASP A 8 -9.99 15.52 -8.84
CA ASP A 8 -9.84 14.23 -8.17
C ASP A 8 -9.80 13.14 -9.25
N GLN A 9 -8.63 12.51 -9.41
CA GLN A 9 -8.40 11.43 -10.39
C GLN A 9 -8.76 10.06 -9.80
N ARG A 10 -9.33 10.00 -8.60
CA ARG A 10 -9.73 8.73 -7.97
C ARG A 10 -10.90 8.13 -8.73
N ARG A 11 -10.73 6.87 -9.12
CA ARG A 11 -11.80 6.05 -9.72
C ARG A 11 -12.79 5.54 -8.67
N ASP A 12 -12.31 5.31 -7.45
CA ASP A 12 -13.09 4.73 -6.36
C ASP A 12 -13.08 5.65 -5.12
N ARG A 13 -14.22 5.68 -4.42
CA ARG A 13 -14.32 6.32 -3.10
C ARG A 13 -13.42 5.58 -2.10
N ARG A 14 -12.66 6.35 -1.33
CA ARG A 14 -11.83 5.82 -0.23
C ARG A 14 -12.52 6.00 1.11
N TYR A 15 -12.41 4.96 1.93
CA TYR A 15 -12.93 4.93 3.29
C TYR A 15 -11.78 4.94 4.29
N PRO A 16 -11.89 5.71 5.39
CA PRO A 16 -10.94 5.62 6.49
C PRO A 16 -10.84 4.18 6.98
N PHE A 17 -9.61 3.67 7.10
CA PHE A 17 -9.37 2.28 7.46
C PHE A 17 -8.04 2.17 8.19
N SER A 18 -8.07 1.74 9.45
CA SER A 18 -6.88 1.64 10.30
C SER A 18 -6.68 0.21 10.76
N ARG A 19 -5.96 -0.58 9.95
CA ARG A 19 -5.67 -1.99 10.27
C ARG A 19 -4.24 -2.39 9.94
N PRO A 20 -3.67 -3.37 10.67
CA PRO A 20 -2.35 -3.90 10.37
C PRO A 20 -2.31 -4.57 8.99
N VAL A 21 -1.26 -4.26 8.22
CA VAL A 21 -0.96 -4.89 6.94
C VAL A 21 0.47 -5.40 7.00
N ARG A 22 0.65 -6.63 6.53
CA ARG A 22 1.97 -7.17 6.19
C ARG A 22 2.13 -7.13 4.68
N ALA A 23 3.24 -6.63 4.18
CA ALA A 23 3.55 -6.62 2.76
C ALA A 23 4.91 -7.26 2.52
N GLU A 24 5.04 -8.02 1.45
CA GLU A 24 6.31 -8.59 1.01
C GLU A 24 6.44 -8.42 -0.50
N ASP A 25 7.66 -8.12 -0.96
CA ASP A 25 7.95 -8.08 -2.39
C ASP A 25 7.70 -9.46 -3.00
N VAL A 26 7.00 -9.51 -4.13
CA VAL A 26 6.84 -10.75 -4.89
C VAL A 26 8.04 -10.85 -5.85
N PRO A 27 8.95 -11.82 -5.69
CA PRO A 27 10.03 -12.02 -6.65
C PRO A 27 9.42 -12.36 -8.02
N LEU A 28 9.90 -11.69 -9.07
CA LEU A 28 9.67 -12.15 -10.43
C LEU A 28 10.48 -13.43 -10.63
N TYR A 29 9.88 -14.41 -11.30
CA TYR A 29 10.55 -15.68 -11.62
C TYR A 29 11.92 -15.44 -12.27
N GLY A 30 12.97 -16.06 -11.72
CA GLY A 30 14.36 -15.89 -12.18
C GLY A 30 15.13 -14.69 -11.57
N LEU A 31 14.48 -13.80 -10.83
CA LEU A 31 15.14 -12.69 -10.12
C LEU A 31 15.23 -13.00 -8.62
N THR A 32 16.36 -13.57 -8.20
CA THR A 32 16.64 -14.03 -6.83
C THR A 32 16.88 -12.91 -5.81
N LYS A 33 16.88 -11.64 -6.22
CA LYS A 33 17.08 -10.48 -5.33
C LYS A 33 15.78 -9.72 -5.06
N ALA A 34 14.72 -10.42 -4.64
CA ALA A 34 13.66 -9.72 -3.90
C ALA A 34 14.22 -9.35 -2.52
N HIS A 35 14.11 -8.09 -2.13
CA HIS A 35 14.39 -7.67 -0.75
C HIS A 35 13.32 -8.32 0.14
N SER A 36 13.61 -9.54 0.61
CA SER A 36 12.71 -10.47 1.31
C SER A 36 12.24 -10.01 2.71
N GLY A 37 12.40 -8.73 3.03
CA GLY A 37 12.00 -8.18 4.30
C GLY A 37 10.48 -8.05 4.40
N LEU A 38 9.88 -8.72 5.37
CA LEU A 38 8.50 -8.45 5.76
C LEU A 38 8.33 -6.97 6.11
N ILE A 39 7.46 -6.26 5.40
CA ILE A 39 7.07 -4.89 5.71
C ILE A 39 5.85 -4.95 6.61
N GLN A 40 5.99 -4.38 7.80
CA GLN A 40 4.86 -4.14 8.67
C GLN A 40 4.41 -2.69 8.52
N GLY A 41 3.10 -2.51 8.42
CA GLY A 41 2.52 -1.18 8.39
C GLY A 41 1.06 -1.17 8.81
N THR A 42 0.49 0.02 8.78
CA THR A 42 -0.92 0.25 9.10
C THR A 42 -1.57 0.89 7.89
N ALA A 43 -2.63 0.27 7.38
CA ALA A 43 -3.45 0.94 6.38
C ALA A 43 -4.05 2.22 6.98
N LYS A 44 -4.23 3.26 6.17
CA LYS A 44 -4.84 4.54 6.61
C LYS A 44 -6.17 4.81 5.90
N ASP A 45 -6.32 4.31 4.69
CA ASP A 45 -7.55 4.28 3.93
C ASP A 45 -7.59 3.05 3.02
N ILE A 46 -8.79 2.69 2.56
CA ILE A 46 -9.03 1.58 1.62
C ILE A 46 -10.15 1.94 0.64
N SER A 47 -10.09 1.43 -0.58
CA SER A 47 -11.16 1.39 -1.57
C SER A 47 -11.21 0.02 -2.23
N SER A 48 -12.16 -0.19 -3.15
CA SER A 48 -12.20 -1.35 -4.05
C SER A 48 -10.92 -1.51 -4.87
N GLY A 49 -10.32 -0.39 -5.31
CA GLY A 49 -9.10 -0.41 -6.12
C GLY A 49 -7.76 -0.43 -5.36
N GLY A 50 -7.72 -0.27 -4.04
CA GLY A 50 -6.44 -0.23 -3.32
C GLY A 50 -6.48 0.31 -1.90
N LEU A 51 -5.30 0.55 -1.32
CA LEU A 51 -5.15 1.12 0.03
C LEU A 51 -3.96 2.07 0.14
N SER A 52 -3.98 2.94 1.15
CA SER A 52 -2.76 3.65 1.57
C SER A 52 -2.14 2.96 2.79
N LEU A 53 -0.84 2.73 2.76
CA LEU A 53 -0.07 2.06 3.80
C LEU A 53 0.90 3.05 4.45
N LEU A 54 0.92 3.09 5.78
CA LEU A 54 1.98 3.74 6.54
C LEU A 54 2.97 2.68 7.03
N SER A 55 4.21 2.69 6.51
CA SER A 55 5.26 1.70 6.76
C SER A 55 6.54 2.33 7.32
N SER A 56 7.41 1.51 7.91
CA SER A 56 8.74 1.95 8.40
C SER A 56 9.78 2.13 7.29
N ARG A 57 9.57 1.52 6.12
CA ARG A 57 10.45 1.64 4.94
C ARG A 57 9.67 2.01 3.68
N ALA A 58 10.35 2.67 2.76
CA ALA A 58 9.82 2.97 1.44
C ALA A 58 9.57 1.68 0.64
N LEU A 59 8.60 1.74 -0.25
CA LEU A 59 8.35 0.70 -1.24
C LEU A 59 8.65 1.25 -2.63
N LYS A 60 9.32 0.45 -3.46
CA LYS A 60 9.71 0.88 -4.81
C LYS A 60 8.45 0.98 -5.69
N PRO A 61 8.18 2.13 -6.33
CA PRO A 61 7.10 2.24 -7.31
C PRO A 61 7.22 1.18 -8.41
N SER A 62 6.07 0.72 -8.89
CA SER A 62 5.91 -0.36 -9.87
C SER A 62 6.32 -1.76 -9.41
N ASN A 63 6.76 -1.94 -8.15
CA ASN A 63 6.88 -3.29 -7.59
C ASN A 63 5.50 -3.88 -7.31
N VAL A 64 5.39 -5.20 -7.48
CA VAL A 64 4.25 -5.98 -6.99
C VAL A 64 4.59 -6.50 -5.59
N VAL A 65 3.66 -6.29 -4.66
CA VAL A 65 3.75 -6.79 -3.29
C VAL A 65 2.57 -7.69 -2.99
N ARG A 66 2.80 -8.74 -2.19
CA ARG A 66 1.73 -9.53 -1.59
C ARG A 66 1.40 -8.91 -0.24
N CYS A 67 0.19 -8.40 -0.12
CA CYS A 67 -0.34 -7.83 1.11
C CYS A 67 -1.16 -8.88 1.87
N GLN A 68 -1.07 -8.87 3.19
CA GLN A 68 -1.93 -9.61 4.11
C GLN A 68 -2.62 -8.63 5.05
N ILE A 69 -3.89 -8.37 4.80
CA ILE A 69 -4.69 -7.38 5.53
C ILE A 69 -5.43 -8.07 6.68
N ARG A 70 -5.35 -7.54 7.89
CA ARG A 70 -6.12 -8.06 9.03
C ARG A 70 -7.43 -7.29 9.20
N PHE A 71 -8.55 -8.00 9.16
CA PHE A 71 -9.86 -7.47 9.53
C PHE A 71 -10.21 -7.96 10.94
N SER A 72 -11.00 -7.20 11.70
CA SER A 72 -11.40 -7.60 13.06
C SER A 72 -12.35 -8.80 13.01
N ASP A 73 -13.24 -8.81 12.03
CA ASP A 73 -14.37 -9.73 11.95
C ASP A 73 -14.00 -11.02 11.18
N LEU A 74 -12.76 -11.10 10.70
CA LEU A 74 -12.24 -12.28 10.00
C LEU A 74 -11.16 -12.95 10.86
N PRO A 75 -11.23 -14.28 11.08
CA PRO A 75 -10.19 -15.01 11.80
C PRO A 75 -8.89 -15.13 11.00
N VAL A 76 -8.92 -14.78 9.71
CA VAL A 76 -7.80 -14.89 8.77
C VAL A 76 -7.32 -13.52 8.28
N ARG A 77 -6.10 -13.48 7.74
CA ARG A 77 -5.61 -12.31 6.99
C ARG A 77 -6.00 -12.49 5.53
N LEU A 78 -6.59 -11.46 4.93
CA LEU A 78 -6.94 -11.48 3.51
C LEU A 78 -5.68 -11.23 2.66
N PRO A 79 -5.23 -12.19 1.84
CA PRO A 79 -4.13 -11.98 0.92
C PRO A 79 -4.61 -11.21 -0.31
N VAL A 80 -3.85 -10.21 -0.76
CA VAL A 80 -4.11 -9.50 -2.02
C VAL A 80 -2.79 -9.06 -2.66
N LEU A 81 -2.67 -9.24 -3.97
CA LEU A 81 -1.55 -8.68 -4.73
C LEU A 81 -1.82 -7.20 -4.99
N ALA A 82 -0.80 -6.37 -4.86
CA ALA A 82 -0.91 -4.95 -5.11
C ALA A 82 0.31 -4.37 -5.80
N LEU A 83 0.09 -3.44 -6.71
CA LEU A 83 1.12 -2.64 -7.35
C LEU A 83 1.40 -1.38 -6.52
N VAL A 84 2.67 -1.12 -6.23
CA VAL A 84 3.09 0.12 -5.59
C VAL A 84 2.96 1.26 -6.60
N ARG A 85 2.07 2.23 -6.35
CA ARG A 85 1.85 3.37 -7.24
C ARG A 85 2.74 4.56 -6.90
N TRP A 86 3.01 4.77 -5.61
CA TRP A 86 3.88 5.83 -5.11
C TRP A 86 4.33 5.51 -3.68
N SER A 87 5.47 6.06 -3.28
CA SER A 87 6.00 5.99 -1.92
C SER A 87 6.62 7.34 -1.58
N GLN A 88 6.20 7.93 -0.46
CA GLN A 88 6.62 9.26 -0.03
C GLN A 88 6.93 9.24 1.46
N LYS A 89 7.91 10.03 1.91
CA LYS A 89 8.18 10.18 3.34
C LYS A 89 7.02 10.94 3.98
N ASP A 90 6.53 10.44 5.11
CA ASP A 90 5.44 11.07 5.85
C ASP A 90 5.99 12.29 6.63
N PRO A 91 5.45 13.51 6.40
CA PRO A 91 5.97 14.73 7.03
C PRO A 91 5.98 14.62 8.55
N GLY A 92 7.10 15.00 9.18
CA GLY A 92 7.23 14.95 10.64
C GLY A 92 7.41 13.54 11.23
N SER A 93 7.50 12.48 10.41
CA SER A 93 7.77 11.13 10.90
C SER A 93 8.92 10.45 10.16
N ARG A 94 9.46 9.38 10.76
CA ARG A 94 10.44 8.49 10.11
C ARG A 94 9.76 7.40 9.27
N LYS A 95 8.47 7.56 8.95
CA LYS A 95 7.67 6.57 8.21
C LYS A 95 7.47 7.00 6.76
N TYR A 96 6.96 6.07 5.98
CA TYR A 96 6.63 6.25 4.58
C TYR A 96 5.15 6.00 4.37
N ARG A 97 4.52 6.87 3.59
CA ARG A 97 3.18 6.69 3.06
C ARG A 97 3.31 6.08 1.68
N VAL A 98 2.62 4.97 1.45
CA VAL A 98 2.70 4.20 0.22
C VAL A 98 1.30 4.01 -0.34
N GLY A 99 1.10 4.35 -1.62
CA GLY A 99 -0.13 4.06 -2.33
C GLY A 99 -0.05 2.70 -3.01
N LEU A 100 -0.95 1.80 -2.66
CA LEU A 100 -1.08 0.47 -3.24
C LEU A 100 -2.36 0.39 -4.08
N GLN A 101 -2.26 -0.19 -5.27
CA GLN A 101 -3.40 -0.53 -6.12
C GLN A 101 -3.55 -2.04 -6.15
N PHE A 102 -4.74 -2.56 -5.85
CA PHE A 102 -4.99 -4.01 -5.92
C PHE A 102 -4.94 -4.50 -7.36
N LEU A 103 -4.41 -5.70 -7.54
CA LEU A 103 -4.41 -6.45 -8.79
C LEU A 103 -5.52 -7.50 -8.67
N LEU A 104 -6.75 -7.09 -8.98
CA LEU A 104 -7.97 -7.91 -8.97
C LEU A 104 -8.46 -8.12 -10.40
#